data_AF-A0A7J4PBV6-F1
#
_entry.id   AF-A0A7J4PBV6-F1
#
_cell.length_a   1.000
_cell.length_b   1.000
_cell.length_c   1.000
_cell.angle_alpha   90.00
_cell.angle_beta   90.00
_cell.angle_gamma   90.00
#
_symmetry.space_group_name_H-M   'P 1'
#
loop_
_entity.id
_entity.type
_entity.pdbx_description
1 polymer ?
#
loop_
_entity_poly.entity_id
_entity_poly.type
_entity_poly.pdbx_seq_one_letter_code
_entity_poly.pdbx_strand_id
1 'polypeptide(L)'
;PSEGFPFLSKEEKEIGIGINSSFGGEKRGVIFVLLPIEEAKKLLGFVFDREIKELGEMEESALLEIANILSGAIIGSIANFA
;
A
#
# COMPACT_ATOMS: atom_id res chain seq x y z
N PRO A 1 28.37 -15.43 1.20
CA PRO A 1 27.38 -16.27 1.92
C PRO A 1 26.12 -15.43 2.21
N SER A 2 25.14 -15.50 1.32
CA SER A 2 23.85 -14.83 1.46
C SER A 2 22.94 -15.69 2.35
N GLU A 3 23.08 -15.54 3.66
CA GLU A 3 22.10 -16.09 4.59
C GLU A 3 20.85 -15.20 4.50
N GLY A 4 19.82 -15.72 3.84
CA GLY A 4 18.52 -15.05 3.71
C GLY A 4 17.86 -14.80 5.06
N PHE A 5 17.09 -13.72 5.14
CA PHE A 5 16.40 -13.32 6.36
C PHE A 5 15.39 -14.40 6.80
N PRO A 6 15.49 -14.90 8.05
CA PRO A 6 14.73 -16.08 8.51
C PRO A 6 13.21 -15.89 8.59
N PHE A 7 12.71 -14.67 8.40
CA PHE A 7 11.30 -14.30 8.45
C PHE A 7 10.70 -13.99 7.07
N LEU A 8 11.51 -14.00 6.00
CA LEU A 8 11.00 -13.85 4.64
C LEU A 8 10.80 -15.24 4.02
N SER A 9 9.61 -15.50 3.48
CA SER A 9 9.31 -16.80 2.87
C SER A 9 10.26 -17.05 1.69
N LYS A 10 10.58 -18.33 1.47
CA LYS A 10 11.38 -18.78 0.32
C LYS A 10 10.57 -18.85 -0.98
N GLU A 11 9.34 -18.35 -0.97
CA GLU A 11 8.41 -18.43 -2.10
C GLU A 11 8.79 -17.46 -3.21
N GLU A 12 8.16 -17.67 -4.37
CA GLU A 12 8.33 -16.80 -5.55
C GLU A 12 8.16 -15.34 -5.17
N LYS A 13 9.12 -14.52 -5.60
CA LYS A 13 9.07 -13.08 -5.42
C LYS A 13 7.91 -12.54 -6.25
N GLU A 14 6.83 -12.19 -5.59
CA GLU A 14 5.70 -11.53 -6.22
C GLU A 14 6.03 -10.05 -6.45
N ILE A 15 5.75 -9.55 -7.66
CA ILE A 15 5.87 -8.12 -7.95
C ILE A 15 4.67 -7.43 -7.29
N GLY A 16 4.98 -6.56 -6.33
CA GLY A 16 3.99 -5.80 -5.59
C GLY A 16 4.21 -4.30 -5.67
N ILE A 17 3.16 -3.56 -5.33
CA ILE A 17 3.19 -2.12 -5.14
C ILE A 17 3.45 -1.86 -3.65
N GLY A 18 4.39 -0.95 -3.38
CA GLY A 18 4.66 -0.46 -2.03
C GLY A 18 4.46 1.05 -1.96
N ILE A 19 3.48 1.49 -1.19
CA ILE A 19 3.22 2.91 -0.94
C ILE A 19 3.69 3.24 0.47
N ASN A 20 4.60 4.20 0.56
CA ASN A 20 5.15 4.69 1.82
C ASN A 20 4.45 6.01 2.19
N SER A 21 3.77 6.01 3.33
CA SER A 21 3.15 7.18 3.92
C SER A 21 3.81 7.47 5.27
N SER A 22 4.52 8.59 5.35
CA SER A 22 5.12 9.07 6.60
C SER A 22 4.12 9.94 7.36
N PHE A 23 3.99 9.76 8.67
CA PHE A 23 3.17 10.61 9.53
C PHE A 23 4.02 11.20 10.67
N GLY A 24 3.62 12.37 11.16
CA GLY A 24 4.44 13.11 12.10
C GLY A 24 3.70 14.21 12.85
N GLY A 25 4.33 14.64 13.94
CA GLY A 25 3.91 15.65 14.90
C GLY A 25 4.86 15.57 16.09
N GLU A 26 4.35 15.35 17.30
CA GLU A 26 5.16 14.94 18.46
C GLU A 26 5.78 13.54 18.29
N LYS A 27 5.04 12.59 17.70
CA LYS A 27 5.53 11.25 17.34
C LYS A 27 5.62 11.11 15.83
N ARG A 28 6.66 10.43 15.35
CA ARG A 28 6.89 10.14 13.92
C ARG A 28 6.80 8.65 13.68
N GLY A 29 6.27 8.29 12.51
CA GLY A 29 6.20 6.90 12.08
C GLY A 29 5.97 6.77 10.59
N VAL A 30 5.92 5.53 10.13
CA VAL A 30 5.71 5.18 8.73
C VAL A 30 4.63 4.12 8.63
N ILE A 31 3.76 4.26 7.63
CA ILE A 31 2.81 3.25 7.19
C ILE A 31 3.25 2.79 5.81
N PHE A 32 3.37 1.48 5.63
CA PHE A 32 3.55 0.85 4.34
C PHE A 32 2.27 0.15 3.93
N VAL A 33 1.69 0.54 2.80
CA VAL A 33 0.63 -0.21 2.14
C VAL A 33 1.29 -1.08 1.07
N LEU A 34 1.18 -2.39 1.23
CA LEU A 34 1.73 -3.39 0.31
C LEU A 34 0.58 -4.13 -0.35
N LEU A 35 0.60 -4.20 -1.69
CA LEU A 35 -0.45 -4.85 -2.45
C LEU A 35 0.16 -5.57 -3.66
N PRO A 36 -0.16 -6.86 -3.90
CA PRO A 36 0.19 -7.51 -5.15
C PRO A 36 -0.35 -6.74 -6.37
N ILE A 37 0.39 -6.74 -7.47
CA ILE A 37 0.00 -5.96 -8.65
C ILE A 37 -1.38 -6.36 -9.21
N GLU A 38 -1.72 -7.65 -9.15
CA GLU A 38 -3.01 -8.16 -9.62
C GLU A 38 -4.16 -7.73 -8.71
N GLU A 39 -3.94 -7.67 -7.40
CA GLU A 39 -4.92 -7.17 -6.45
C GLU A 39 -5.09 -5.63 -6.57
N ALA A 40 -4.02 -4.91 -6.89
CA ALA A 40 -4.09 -3.48 -7.19
C ALA A 40 -4.98 -3.19 -8.41
N LYS A 41 -4.83 -3.97 -9.49
CA LYS A 41 -5.69 -3.87 -10.68
C LYS A 41 -7.15 -4.15 -10.36
N LYS A 42 -7.44 -5.19 -9.56
CA LYS A 42 -8.82 -5.51 -9.13
C LYS A 42 -9.43 -4.39 -8.29
N LEU A 43 -8.67 -3.85 -7.34
CA LEU A 43 -9.11 -2.73 -6.50
C LEU A 43 -9.43 -1.50 -7.34
N LEU A 44 -8.50 -1.11 -8.23
CA LEU A 44 -8.71 0.01 -9.14
C LEU A 44 -9.87 -0.24 -10.10
N GLY A 45 -10.06 -1.49 -10.54
CA GLY A 45 -11.16 -1.83 -11.41
C GLY A 45 -12.52 -1.70 -10.73
N PHE A 46 -12.59 -2.00 -9.43
CA PHE A 46 -13.76 -1.69 -8.60
C PHE A 46 -13.98 -0.17 -8.47
N VAL A 47 -12.93 0.62 -8.23
CA VAL A 47 -13.03 2.08 -8.06
C VAL A 47 -13.45 2.79 -9.35
N PHE A 48 -12.93 2.34 -10.50
CA PHE A 48 -13.18 2.94 -11.80
C PHE A 48 -14.33 2.30 -12.58
N ASP A 49 -14.97 1.27 -12.02
CA ASP A 49 -16.02 0.48 -12.68
C ASP A 49 -15.61 -0.01 -14.09
N ARG A 50 -14.35 -0.46 -14.22
CA ARG A 50 -13.77 -0.95 -15.48
C ARG A 50 -12.64 -1.95 -15.22
N GLU A 51 -12.33 -2.79 -16.19
CA GLU A 51 -11.13 -3.64 -16.12
C GLU A 51 -9.85 -2.80 -16.25
N ILE A 52 -8.84 -3.08 -15.41
CA ILE A 52 -7.53 -2.42 -15.45
C ILE A 52 -6.49 -3.40 -15.99
N LYS A 53 -5.99 -3.10 -17.18
CA LYS A 53 -4.98 -3.93 -17.88
C LYS A 53 -3.56 -3.56 -17.46
N GLU A 54 -3.31 -2.26 -17.35
CA GLU A 54 -1.99 -1.68 -17.07
C GLU A 54 -2.14 -0.55 -16.05
N LEU A 55 -1.07 -0.30 -15.29
CA LEU A 55 -1.00 0.81 -14.36
C LEU A 55 -0.30 1.98 -15.05
N GLY A 56 -1.04 3.07 -15.29
CA GLY A 56 -0.50 4.34 -15.74
C GLY A 56 -0.57 5.40 -14.63
N GLU A 57 -0.29 6.65 -15.01
CA GLU A 57 -0.27 7.78 -14.06
C GLU A 57 -1.61 7.96 -13.31
N MET A 58 -2.74 7.67 -13.97
CA MET A 58 -4.07 7.77 -13.37
C MET A 58 -4.28 6.69 -12.30
N GLU A 59 -3.93 5.44 -12.61
CA GLU A 59 -4.00 4.30 -11.70
C GLU A 59 -3.07 4.50 -10.49
N GLU A 60 -1.85 4.99 -10.72
CA GLU A 60 -0.90 5.33 -9.65
C GLU A 60 -1.45 6.43 -8.74
N SER A 61 -2.02 7.49 -9.32
CA SER A 61 -2.64 8.58 -8.55
C SER A 61 -3.81 8.09 -7.69
N ALA A 62 -4.64 7.20 -8.23
CA ALA A 62 -5.74 6.62 -7.47
C ALA A 62 -5.26 5.70 -6.34
N LEU A 63 -4.22 4.89 -6.56
CA LEU A 63 -3.62 4.07 -5.50
C LEU A 63 -3.04 4.94 -4.38
N LEU A 64 -2.38 6.04 -4.72
CA LEU A 64 -1.88 7.01 -3.74
C LEU A 64 -3.02 7.63 -2.92
N GLU A 65 -4.13 7.99 -3.56
CA GLU A 65 -5.28 8.55 -2.87
C GLU A 65 -5.93 7.54 -1.92
N ILE A 66 -6.11 6.30 -2.36
CA ILE A 66 -6.58 5.20 -1.51
C ILE A 66 -5.65 5.02 -0.30
N ALA A 67 -4.33 5.00 -0.52
CA ALA A 67 -3.36 4.85 0.56
C ALA A 67 -3.37 6.04 1.54
N ASN A 68 -3.59 7.26 1.05
CA ASN A 68 -3.75 8.45 1.88
C ASN A 68 -5.00 8.36 2.77
N ILE A 69 -6.13 7.94 2.20
CA ILE A 69 -7.38 7.72 2.96
C ILE A 69 -7.16 6.66 4.05
N LEU A 70 -6.57 5.52 3.71
CA LEU A 70 -6.27 4.45 4.67
C LEU A 70 -5.33 4.93 5.79
N SER A 71 -4.26 5.63 5.42
CA SER A 71 -3.30 6.18 6.38
C SER A 71 -3.97 7.17 7.34
N GLY A 72 -4.82 8.07 6.82
CA GLY A 72 -5.59 9.01 7.63
C GLY A 72 -6.53 8.30 8.60
N ALA A 73 -7.26 7.28 8.13
CA ALA A 73 -8.17 6.49 8.97
C ALA A 73 -7.44 5.74 10.09
N ILE A 74 -6.28 5.13 9.80
CA ILE A 74 -5.45 4.43 10.78
C ILE A 74 -4.93 5.40 11.84
N ILE A 75 -4.34 6.52 11.43
CA ILE A 75 -3.79 7.52 12.35
C ILE A 75 -4.89 8.15 13.21
N GLY A 76 -6.03 8.50 12.60
CA GLY A 76 -7.18 9.03 13.33
C GLY A 76 -7.70 8.03 14.38
N SER A 77 -7.77 6.74 14.04
CA SER A 77 -8.20 5.69 14.96
C SER A 77 -7.22 5.52 16.14
N ILE A 78 -5.91 5.52 15.87
CA ILE A 78 -4.87 5.45 16.90
C ILE A 78 -4.93 6.68 17.82
N ALA A 79 -5.09 7.88 17.25
CA ALA A 79 -5.16 9.11 18.01
C ALA A 79 -6.39 9.18 18.93
N ASN A 80 -7.54 8.63 18.49
CA ASN A 80 -8.76 8.58 19.30
C ASN A 80 -8.79 7.44 20.33
N PHE A 81 -7.97 6.41 20.15
CA PHE A 81 -7.83 5.31 21.11
C PHE A 81 -6.90 5.65 22.28
N ALA A 82 -5.88 6.48 22.03
CA ALA A 82 -4.81 6.82 22.97
C ALA A 82 -5.20 7.90 23.99
#